data_AF-A0A0G0RC65-F1
#
_entry.id   AF-A0A0G0RC65-F1
#
_cell.length_a   1.000
_cell.length_b   1.000
_cell.length_c   1.000
_cell.angle_alpha   90.00
_cell.angle_beta   90.00
_cell.angle_gamma   90.00
#
_symmetry.space_group_name_H-M   'P 1'
#
loop_
_entity.id
_entity.type
_entity.pdbx_description
1 polymer ?
#
loop_
_entity_poly.entity_id
_entity_poly.type
_entity_poly.pdbx_seq_one_letter_code
_entity_poly.pdbx_strand_id
1 'polypeptide(L)'
;MQEGGNKPVPIFASETPISTSSIDVLSPDGKVTLTMKEKKVEAGVVHTFSVSNKEIFSKTLPKDSSLTIPFNAFSPDNKYIFLKKTVLGKVDYFVFPFSEGTEINFSGLFTEKFGSELTIEDATGWGGVDLVVINTQKVSGGKGPSFWFEVPSRSFIRLSHAF
;
A
#
# COMPACT_ATOMS: atom_id res chain seq x y z
N MET A 1 60.77 -9.11 3.06
CA MET A 1 59.63 -9.05 4.02
C MET A 1 59.32 -7.57 4.20
N GLN A 2 58.13 -7.00 3.96
CA GLN A 2 56.79 -7.45 3.58
C GLN A 2 56.17 -6.33 2.73
N GLU A 3 55.41 -6.68 1.69
CA GLU A 3 54.52 -5.76 0.97
C GLU A 3 53.31 -5.40 1.85
N GLY A 4 53.14 -4.11 2.17
CA GLY A 4 51.96 -3.59 2.85
C GLY A 4 50.94 -3.08 1.84
N GLY A 5 50.17 -4.00 1.24
CA GLY A 5 49.06 -3.66 0.33
C GLY A 5 47.93 -2.95 1.06
N ASN A 6 47.72 -1.67 0.75
CA ASN A 6 46.59 -0.88 1.22
C ASN A 6 45.34 -1.30 0.42
N LYS A 7 44.53 -2.23 0.94
CA LYS A 7 43.23 -2.58 0.33
C LYS A 7 42.26 -1.40 0.52
N PRO A 8 41.65 -0.84 -0.53
CA PRO A 8 40.56 0.11 -0.36
C PRO A 8 39.36 -0.58 0.27
N VAL A 9 38.90 -0.05 1.40
CA VAL A 9 37.63 -0.42 2.01
C VAL A 9 36.51 0.14 1.13
N PRO A 10 35.51 -0.66 0.73
CA PRO A 10 34.37 -0.12 -0.01
C PRO A 10 33.60 0.85 0.91
N ILE A 11 33.58 2.12 0.52
CA ILE A 11 32.72 3.14 1.12
C ILE A 11 31.30 2.80 0.67
N PHE A 12 30.51 2.17 1.54
CA PHE A 12 29.06 2.14 1.36
C PHE A 12 28.57 3.58 1.49
N ALA A 13 28.15 4.18 0.38
CA ALA A 13 27.54 5.49 0.38
C ALA A 13 26.27 5.44 1.26
N SER A 14 26.35 6.02 2.44
CA SER A 14 25.20 6.28 3.29
C SER A 14 24.40 7.42 2.67
N GLU A 15 23.25 7.12 2.06
CA GLU A 15 22.35 8.15 1.53
C GLU A 15 21.88 9.10 2.66
N THR A 16 22.42 10.32 2.65
CA THR A 16 22.07 11.37 3.61
C THR A 16 20.61 11.80 3.42
N PRO A 17 19.75 11.74 4.46
CA PRO A 17 18.37 12.22 4.38
C PRO A 17 18.30 13.70 4.01
N ILE A 18 17.49 14.06 3.01
CA ILE A 18 17.24 15.45 2.60
C ILE A 18 16.17 16.11 3.49
N SER A 19 15.16 15.34 3.93
CA SER A 19 14.10 15.78 4.85
C SER A 19 13.30 14.56 5.34
N THR A 20 12.68 14.65 6.52
CA THR A 20 11.82 13.60 7.10
C THR A 20 10.48 14.18 7.56
N SER A 21 9.37 13.50 7.25
CA SER A 21 8.02 13.79 7.76
C SER A 21 7.42 12.53 8.41
N SER A 22 6.39 12.71 9.24
CA SER A 22 5.67 11.59 9.88
C SER A 22 4.19 11.93 10.02
N ILE A 23 3.32 10.95 9.80
CA ILE A 23 1.89 11.00 10.11
C ILE A 23 1.53 9.79 10.97
N ASP A 24 0.61 9.99 11.91
CA ASP A 24 0.09 8.95 12.79
C ASP A 24 -1.42 8.84 12.63
N VAL A 25 -1.91 7.61 12.52
CA VAL A 25 -3.34 7.28 12.40
C VAL A 25 -3.68 6.24 13.45
N LEU A 26 -4.64 6.55 14.31
CA LEU A 26 -5.11 5.64 15.34
C LEU A 26 -6.14 4.67 14.75
N SER A 27 -6.14 3.42 15.21
CA SER A 27 -7.17 2.45 14.90
C SER A 27 -8.53 2.90 15.41
N PRO A 28 -9.64 2.39 14.83
CA PRO A 28 -10.99 2.75 15.26
C PRO A 28 -11.25 2.51 16.75
N ASP A 29 -10.62 1.49 17.34
CA ASP A 29 -10.75 1.14 18.75
C ASP A 29 -9.68 1.76 19.67
N GLY A 30 -8.79 2.58 19.11
CA GLY A 30 -7.76 3.28 19.87
C GLY A 30 -6.57 2.43 20.32
N LYS A 31 -6.53 1.13 19.99
CA LYS A 31 -5.51 0.21 20.52
C LYS A 31 -4.22 0.16 19.72
N VAL A 32 -4.25 0.60 18.47
CA VAL A 32 -3.15 0.44 17.52
C VAL A 32 -2.91 1.75 16.80
N THR A 33 -1.65 2.14 16.62
CA THR A 33 -1.28 3.33 15.84
C THR A 33 -0.50 2.91 14.60
N LEU A 34 -0.94 3.35 13.43
CA LEU A 34 -0.20 3.28 12.18
C LEU A 34 0.57 4.58 12.00
N THR A 35 1.89 4.48 11.96
CA THR A 35 2.81 5.58 11.67
C THR A 35 3.36 5.42 10.26
N MET A 36 3.25 6.43 9.42
CA MET A 36 3.99 6.52 8.15
C MET A 36 5.03 7.62 8.26
N LYS A 37 6.30 7.25 8.05
CA LYS A 37 7.42 8.17 7.92
C LYS A 37 7.83 8.27 6.46
N GLU A 38 8.10 9.48 6.01
CA GLU A 38 8.68 9.70 4.68
C GLU A 38 10.09 10.25 4.85
N LYS A 39 11.05 9.67 4.13
CA LYS A 39 12.44 10.14 4.07
C LYS A 39 12.77 10.44 2.60
N LYS A 40 13.02 11.71 2.29
CA LYS A 40 13.47 12.10 0.94
C LYS A 40 14.94 11.71 0.76
N VAL A 41 15.21 10.98 -0.32
CA VAL A 41 16.53 10.54 -0.77
C VAL A 41 16.74 10.93 -2.24
N GLU A 42 17.94 10.73 -2.78
CA GLU A 42 18.24 11.07 -4.17
C GLU A 42 17.36 10.26 -5.15
N ALA A 43 17.23 8.95 -4.87
CA ALA A 43 16.46 7.99 -5.66
C ALA A 43 14.92 8.19 -5.58
N GLY A 44 14.40 8.99 -4.65
CA GLY A 44 12.97 9.16 -4.44
C GLY A 44 12.57 9.47 -3.01
N VAL A 45 11.43 8.95 -2.59
CA VAL A 45 10.89 9.07 -1.23
C VAL A 45 10.76 7.68 -0.64
N VAL A 46 11.46 7.42 0.46
CA VAL A 46 11.32 6.18 1.23
C VAL A 46 10.13 6.36 2.18
N HIS A 47 9.10 5.55 2.02
CA HIS A 47 7.97 5.50 2.93
C HIS A 47 8.12 4.28 3.85
N THR A 48 8.19 4.52 5.15
CA THR A 48 8.28 3.47 6.17
C THR A 48 7.02 3.47 7.00
N PHE A 49 6.37 2.31 7.10
CA PHE A 49 5.15 2.13 7.88
C PHE A 49 5.46 1.32 9.12
N SER A 50 4.93 1.77 10.23
CA SER A 50 5.10 1.11 11.52
C SER A 50 3.75 1.00 12.22
N VAL A 51 3.55 -0.13 12.91
CA VAL A 51 2.39 -0.37 13.75
C VAL A 51 2.89 -0.51 15.17
N SER A 52 2.43 0.36 16.07
CA SER A 52 2.88 0.40 17.47
C SER A 52 4.42 0.39 17.58
N ASN A 53 5.08 1.22 16.78
CA ASN A 53 6.54 1.35 16.66
C ASN A 53 7.30 0.14 16.07
N LYS A 54 6.60 -0.89 15.61
CA LYS A 54 7.20 -1.99 14.84
C LYS A 54 7.07 -1.71 13.36
N GLU A 55 8.19 -1.60 12.65
CA GLU A 55 8.17 -1.50 11.19
C GLU A 55 7.45 -2.71 10.60
N ILE A 56 6.48 -2.42 9.73
CA ILE A 56 5.70 -3.44 9.02
C ILE A 56 6.11 -3.53 7.56
N PHE A 57 6.41 -2.42 6.90
CA PHE A 57 7.00 -2.40 5.57
C PHE A 57 7.68 -1.07 5.27
N SER A 58 8.59 -1.10 4.29
CA SER A 58 9.27 0.08 3.78
C SER A 58 9.34 0.02 2.25
N LYS A 59 9.10 1.15 1.58
CA LYS A 59 9.04 1.21 0.11
C LYS A 59 9.56 2.53 -0.41
N THR A 60 10.48 2.47 -1.37
CA THR A 60 10.96 3.67 -2.08
C THR A 60 10.08 3.92 -3.30
N LEU A 61 9.52 5.13 -3.39
CA LEU A 61 8.73 5.59 -4.53
C LEU A 61 9.44 6.73 -5.27
N PRO A 62 9.24 6.86 -6.60
CA PRO A 62 9.68 8.03 -7.35
C PRO A 62 9.14 9.34 -6.76
N LYS A 63 9.81 10.46 -7.02
CA LYS A 63 9.44 11.79 -6.47
C LYS A 63 8.01 12.23 -6.82
N ASP A 64 7.50 11.79 -7.97
CA ASP A 64 6.15 12.11 -8.47
C ASP A 64 5.12 11.03 -8.12
N SER A 65 5.41 10.20 -7.12
CA SER A 65 4.52 9.15 -6.62
C SER A 65 4.15 9.43 -5.18
N SER A 66 2.99 8.94 -4.76
CA SER A 66 2.51 9.06 -3.39
C SER A 66 1.99 7.73 -2.86
N LEU A 67 2.13 7.56 -1.55
CA LEU A 67 1.47 6.51 -0.79
C LEU A 67 0.66 7.20 0.30
N THR A 68 -0.64 6.91 0.36
CA THR A 68 -1.59 7.62 1.23
C THR A 68 -2.28 6.61 2.13
N ILE A 69 -2.49 7.01 3.39
CA ILE A 69 -3.32 6.30 4.37
C ILE A 69 -4.75 6.84 4.24
N PRO A 70 -5.71 6.06 3.73
CA PRO A 70 -7.12 6.46 3.70
C PRO A 70 -7.70 6.56 5.12
N PHE A 71 -8.76 7.34 5.31
CA PHE A 71 -9.41 7.51 6.62
C PHE A 71 -9.81 6.17 7.27
N ASN A 72 -10.22 5.20 6.46
CA ASN A 72 -10.58 3.86 6.88
C ASN A 72 -9.51 2.83 6.52
N ALA A 73 -8.24 3.18 6.76
CA ALA A 73 -7.13 2.28 6.49
C ALA A 73 -7.20 1.00 7.34
N PHE A 74 -7.55 1.08 8.62
CA PHE A 74 -7.63 -0.09 9.49
C PHE A 74 -8.87 -0.95 9.21
N SER A 75 -8.68 -2.26 9.13
CA SER A 75 -9.80 -3.20 9.19
C SER A 75 -10.52 -3.11 10.53
N PRO A 76 -11.82 -3.45 10.59
CA PRO A 76 -12.59 -3.38 11.85
C PRO A 76 -11.98 -4.14 13.03
N ASP A 77 -11.18 -5.17 12.78
CA ASP A 77 -10.51 -6.00 13.79
C ASP A 77 -9.00 -5.72 13.91
N ASN A 78 -8.50 -4.68 13.25
CA ASN A 78 -7.09 -4.27 13.22
C ASN A 78 -6.11 -5.34 12.73
N LYS A 79 -6.53 -6.30 11.89
CA LYS A 79 -5.61 -7.28 11.29
C LYS A 79 -4.96 -6.80 9.99
N TYR A 80 -5.56 -5.82 9.34
CA TYR A 80 -5.12 -5.35 8.03
C TYR A 80 -5.09 -3.82 7.93
N ILE A 81 -4.24 -3.33 7.03
CA ILE A 81 -4.20 -1.93 6.60
C ILE A 81 -4.49 -1.85 5.11
N PHE A 82 -5.46 -1.04 4.74
CA PHE A 82 -5.78 -0.62 3.38
C PHE A 82 -4.98 0.64 3.03
N LEU A 83 -4.30 0.63 1.88
CA LEU A 83 -3.48 1.74 1.40
C LEU A 83 -3.76 2.06 -0.05
N LYS A 84 -3.58 3.35 -0.40
CA LYS A 84 -3.69 3.87 -1.76
C LYS A 84 -2.33 4.36 -2.22
N LYS A 85 -1.86 3.86 -3.36
CA LYS A 85 -0.62 4.30 -4.02
C LYS A 85 -0.98 5.01 -5.32
N THR A 86 -0.33 6.13 -5.60
CA THR A 86 -0.43 6.79 -6.90
C THR A 86 0.95 6.87 -7.53
N VAL A 87 1.11 6.34 -8.73
CA VAL A 87 2.36 6.39 -9.51
C VAL A 87 2.04 6.89 -10.91
N LEU A 88 2.59 8.04 -11.30
CA LEU A 88 2.37 8.64 -12.63
C LEU A 88 0.86 8.74 -12.98
N GLY A 89 0.04 9.12 -12.01
CA GLY A 89 -1.43 9.24 -12.16
C GLY A 89 -2.20 7.92 -12.12
N LYS A 90 -1.53 6.76 -12.11
CA LYS A 90 -2.19 5.46 -11.90
C LYS A 90 -2.37 5.20 -10.42
N VAL A 91 -3.59 4.84 -10.03
CA VAL A 91 -3.94 4.49 -8.66
C VAL A 91 -3.94 2.98 -8.51
N ASP A 92 -3.14 2.49 -7.57
CA ASP A 92 -3.15 1.10 -7.12
C ASP A 92 -3.57 1.04 -5.66
N TYR A 93 -4.25 -0.04 -5.30
CA TYR A 93 -4.76 -0.27 -3.97
C TYR A 93 -4.17 -1.55 -3.39
N PHE A 94 -3.84 -1.49 -2.11
CA PHE A 94 -3.12 -2.55 -1.42
C PHE A 94 -3.77 -2.85 -0.08
N VAL A 95 -3.67 -4.11 0.34
CA VAL A 95 -3.92 -4.52 1.71
C VAL A 95 -2.63 -5.05 2.30
N PHE A 96 -2.31 -4.67 3.52
CA PHE A 96 -1.18 -5.20 4.29
C PHE A 96 -1.71 -6.02 5.47
N PRO A 97 -1.62 -7.36 5.43
CA PRO A 97 -1.90 -8.22 6.58
C PRO A 97 -0.74 -8.17 7.58
N PHE A 98 -1.06 -7.92 8.85
CA PHE A 98 -0.04 -7.91 9.91
C PHE A 98 0.62 -9.28 10.15
N SER A 99 -0.05 -10.37 9.77
CA SER A 99 0.44 -11.74 9.92
C SER A 99 1.42 -12.17 8.82
N GLU A 100 1.29 -11.64 7.60
CA GLU A 100 2.05 -12.12 6.43
C GLU A 100 3.31 -11.30 6.14
N GLY A 101 3.39 -10.06 6.64
CA GLY A 101 4.55 -9.19 6.44
C GLY A 101 4.76 -8.75 4.98
N THR A 102 3.80 -9.03 4.09
CA THR A 102 3.87 -8.73 2.66
C THR A 102 2.58 -8.04 2.21
N GLU A 103 2.70 -7.02 1.36
CA GLU A 103 1.55 -6.34 0.77
C GLU A 103 0.83 -7.23 -0.26
N ILE A 104 -0.49 -7.09 -0.34
CA ILE A 104 -1.34 -7.69 -1.36
C ILE A 104 -1.80 -6.57 -2.29
N ASN A 105 -1.27 -6.54 -3.52
CA ASN A 105 -1.73 -5.63 -4.57
C ASN A 105 -3.00 -6.15 -5.23
N PHE A 106 -4.17 -5.83 -4.67
CA PHE A 106 -5.42 -6.32 -5.23
C PHE A 106 -5.81 -5.59 -6.53
N SER A 107 -5.29 -4.38 -6.81
CA SER A 107 -5.44 -3.75 -8.12
C SER A 107 -4.80 -4.59 -9.24
N GLY A 108 -3.62 -5.13 -8.99
CA GLY A 108 -2.93 -6.04 -9.90
C GLY A 108 -3.74 -7.32 -10.12
N LEU A 109 -4.18 -7.97 -9.04
CA LEU A 109 -5.01 -9.18 -9.10
C LEU A 109 -6.34 -8.95 -9.84
N PHE A 110 -6.96 -7.79 -9.64
CA PHE A 110 -8.20 -7.43 -10.32
C PHE A 110 -7.96 -7.24 -11.83
N THR A 111 -6.90 -6.52 -12.19
CA THR A 111 -6.54 -6.27 -13.59
C THR A 111 -6.22 -7.56 -14.33
N GLU A 112 -5.50 -8.49 -13.69
CA GLU A 112 -5.23 -9.82 -14.25
C GLU A 112 -6.51 -10.59 -14.55
N LYS A 113 -7.51 -10.50 -13.67
CA LYS A 113 -8.75 -11.27 -13.78
C LYS A 113 -9.82 -10.64 -14.68
N PHE A 114 -9.92 -9.32 -14.69
CA PHE A 114 -11.05 -8.59 -15.30
C PHE A 114 -10.62 -7.45 -16.24
N GLY A 115 -9.33 -7.20 -16.43
CA GLY A 115 -8.80 -5.99 -17.09
C GLY A 115 -9.21 -5.80 -18.56
N SER A 116 -9.72 -6.84 -19.23
CA SER A 116 -10.30 -6.74 -20.56
C SER A 116 -11.69 -6.09 -20.59
N GLU A 117 -12.40 -6.12 -19.46
CA GLU A 117 -13.82 -5.73 -19.39
C GLU A 117 -14.07 -4.61 -18.36
N LEU A 118 -13.30 -4.60 -17.27
CA LEU A 118 -13.52 -3.73 -16.11
C LEU A 118 -12.22 -3.06 -15.68
N THR A 119 -12.34 -1.85 -15.16
CA THR A 119 -11.28 -1.16 -14.43
C THR A 119 -11.79 -0.73 -13.06
N ILE A 120 -10.91 -0.73 -12.06
CA ILE A 120 -11.23 -0.17 -10.75
C ILE A 120 -11.41 1.35 -10.92
N GLU A 121 -12.58 1.85 -10.55
CA GLU A 121 -12.88 3.28 -10.48
C GLU A 121 -12.44 3.82 -9.12
N ASP A 122 -12.82 3.14 -8.03
CA ASP A 122 -12.38 3.45 -6.68
C ASP A 122 -12.45 2.23 -5.76
N ALA A 123 -11.75 2.28 -4.64
CA ALA A 123 -11.92 1.37 -3.52
C ALA A 123 -12.20 2.17 -2.26
N THR A 124 -13.39 1.97 -1.68
CA THR A 124 -13.89 2.78 -0.57
C THR A 124 -13.42 2.28 0.79
N GLY A 125 -12.51 1.29 0.84
CA GLY A 125 -11.98 0.64 2.04
C GLY A 125 -12.87 -0.49 2.55
N TRP A 126 -12.98 -0.66 3.88
CA TRP A 126 -13.57 -1.86 4.47
C TRP A 126 -15.12 -1.87 4.45
N GLY A 127 -15.70 -2.94 3.87
CA GLY A 127 -17.13 -3.28 3.94
C GLY A 127 -17.44 -4.41 4.93
N GLY A 128 -16.41 -4.99 5.55
CA GLY A 128 -16.47 -6.05 6.54
C GLY A 128 -15.09 -6.28 7.14
N VAL A 129 -14.95 -7.25 8.04
CA VAL A 129 -13.68 -7.54 8.74
C VAL A 129 -12.54 -7.84 7.76
N ASP A 130 -12.83 -8.68 6.76
CA ASP A 130 -11.86 -9.16 5.77
C ASP A 130 -12.22 -8.70 4.34
N LEU A 131 -13.10 -7.72 4.19
CA LEU A 131 -13.72 -7.34 2.92
C LEU A 131 -13.44 -5.88 2.56
N VAL A 132 -12.80 -5.67 1.41
CA VAL A 132 -12.62 -4.34 0.81
C VAL A 132 -13.64 -4.11 -0.30
N VAL A 133 -14.32 -2.98 -0.29
CA VAL A 133 -15.31 -2.61 -1.31
C VAL A 133 -14.58 -1.98 -2.51
N ILE A 134 -14.86 -2.51 -3.69
CA ILE A 134 -14.30 -2.06 -4.97
C ILE A 134 -15.45 -1.64 -5.87
N ASN A 135 -15.38 -0.41 -6.38
CA ASN A 135 -16.27 0.12 -7.39
C ASN A 135 -15.55 0.11 -8.74
N THR A 136 -16.28 -0.27 -9.80
CA THR A 136 -15.69 -0.48 -11.12
C THR A 136 -16.46 0.25 -12.19
N GLN A 137 -15.77 0.51 -13.29
CA GLN A 137 -16.34 0.98 -14.54
C GLN A 137 -16.02 -0.03 -15.64
N LYS A 138 -16.88 -0.07 -16.66
CA LYS A 138 -16.62 -0.89 -17.85
C LYS A 138 -15.59 -0.20 -18.72
N VAL A 139 -14.69 -0.97 -19.33
CA VAL A 139 -13.73 -0.47 -20.33
C VAL A 139 -14.46 0.16 -21.52
N SER A 140 -15.60 -0.39 -21.91
CA SER A 140 -16.48 0.17 -22.95
C SER A 140 -17.20 1.47 -22.55
N GLY A 141 -17.02 1.95 -21.32
CA GLY A 141 -17.76 3.05 -20.73
C GLY A 141 -18.99 2.63 -19.93
N GLY A 142 -19.34 3.45 -18.94
CA GLY A 142 -20.45 3.25 -18.01
C GLY A 142 -20.04 2.50 -16.73
N LYS A 143 -20.95 2.51 -15.73
CA LYS A 143 -20.72 1.85 -14.44
C LYS A 143 -20.63 0.33 -14.61
N GLY A 144 -19.63 -0.27 -13.95
CA GLY A 144 -19.49 -1.70 -13.76
C GLY A 144 -20.19 -2.17 -12.48
N PRO A 145 -20.16 -3.48 -12.20
CA PRO A 145 -20.60 -3.99 -10.89
C PRO A 145 -19.60 -3.59 -9.78
N SER A 146 -20.05 -3.57 -8.54
CA SER A 146 -19.14 -3.51 -7.39
C SER A 146 -18.67 -4.91 -7.01
N PHE A 147 -17.56 -4.98 -6.28
CA PHE A 147 -17.02 -6.22 -5.74
C PHE A 147 -16.66 -6.05 -4.26
N TRP A 148 -16.72 -7.15 -3.53
CA TRP A 148 -15.87 -7.32 -2.36
C TRP A 148 -14.59 -8.03 -2.77
N PHE A 149 -13.45 -7.52 -2.33
CA PHE A 149 -12.21 -8.28 -2.27
C PHE A 149 -12.11 -8.91 -0.88
N GLU A 150 -12.11 -10.24 -0.84
CA GLU A 150 -11.93 -11.02 0.38
C GLU A 150 -10.43 -11.30 0.54
N VAL A 151 -9.86 -10.78 1.63
CA VAL A 151 -8.40 -10.71 1.82
C VAL A 151 -7.76 -12.10 2.01
N PRO A 152 -8.26 -12.99 2.89
CA PRO A 152 -7.64 -14.30 3.12
C PRO A 152 -7.52 -15.19 1.88
N SER A 153 -8.58 -15.29 1.08
CA SER A 153 -8.64 -16.10 -0.14
C SER A 153 -8.16 -15.34 -1.38
N ARG A 154 -7.93 -14.02 -1.25
CA ARG A 154 -7.56 -13.11 -2.34
C ARG A 154 -8.53 -13.20 -3.51
N SER A 155 -9.82 -13.33 -3.19
CA SER A 155 -10.88 -13.55 -4.17
C SER A 155 -11.78 -12.33 -4.33
N PHE A 156 -12.47 -12.27 -5.47
CA PHE A 156 -13.40 -11.20 -5.80
C PHE A 156 -14.82 -11.73 -5.83
N ILE A 157 -15.67 -11.21 -4.95
CA ILE A 157 -17.08 -11.53 -4.84
C ILE A 157 -17.85 -10.41 -5.52
N ARG A 158 -18.49 -10.71 -6.65
CA ARG A 158 -19.28 -9.73 -7.40
C ARG A 158 -20.56 -9.39 -6.64
N LEU A 159 -20.84 -8.09 -6.52
CA LEU A 159 -22.05 -7.55 -5.91
C LEU A 159 -23.03 -7.15 -7.01
N SER A 160 -24.33 -7.39 -6.78
CA SER A 160 -25.36 -7.22 -7.79
C SER A 160 -25.64 -5.74 -8.12
N HIS A 161 -25.33 -4.81 -7.22
CA HIS A 161 -25.61 -3.38 -7.36
C HIS A 161 -24.34 -2.56 -7.08
N ALA A 162 -24.15 -1.48 -7.84
CA ALA A 162 -23.12 -0.49 -7.54
C ALA A 162 -23.53 0.29 -6.28
N PHE A 163 -22.60 0.51 -5.34
CA PHE A 163 -22.81 1.35 -4.16
C PHE A 163 -22.61 2.83 -4.48
#